data_AF-A0A973FD08-F1
#
_entry.id   AF-A0A973FD08-F1
#
_cell.length_a   1.000
_cell.length_b   1.000
_cell.length_c   1.000
_cell.angle_alpha   90.00
_cell.angle_beta   90.00
_cell.angle_gamma   90.00
#
_symmetry.space_group_name_H-M   'P 1'
#
loop_
_entity.id
_entity.type
_entity.pdbx_description
1 polymer ?
#
loop_
_entity_poly.entity_id
_entity_poly.type
_entity_poly.pdbx_seq_one_letter_code
_entity_poly.pdbx_strand_id
1 'polypeptide(L)'
;MIRLDVKKNLAGSGGPFTLSLDLCIEQGTLQTLYGRSGSGKTTLLRILAGLVTPESGCVEVNGATWFDSTRGINLPARKRRIGFVFQDYSLFPTMTIRENLLFAQDIRNTRKVGELLDLIDLGALADRYPSTLSGGQQQRVALARAVLREPEILLLDEPLSALDQKTRVLLQDEILRLHKAFNLTTILVSHDKLEVFKLSDRVAVLETGKIIRSGNTLEVFMNRNTSNKFSFAGTILSIRKADCIYLAVIGSGNELFEAVLTENDMETLRIGDEVLVASKAFNPVVIRLTHTAYDADL
;
A
#
# COMPACT_ATOMS: atom_id res chain seq x y z
N MET A 1 -15.49 -9.84 9.75
CA MET A 1 -15.79 -9.70 8.31
C MET A 1 -16.33 -8.30 8.07
N ILE A 2 -15.83 -7.61 7.06
CA ILE A 2 -16.31 -6.29 6.62
C ILE A 2 -16.99 -6.50 5.26
N ARG A 3 -18.24 -6.04 5.13
CA ARG A 3 -18.97 -5.99 3.85
C ARG A 3 -19.29 -4.55 3.55
N LEU A 4 -18.96 -4.10 2.35
CA LEU A 4 -19.29 -2.76 1.91
C LEU A 4 -19.87 -2.82 0.50
N ASP A 5 -21.01 -2.17 0.32
CA ASP A 5 -21.58 -1.82 -0.98
C ASP A 5 -21.90 -0.34 -0.90
N VAL A 6 -21.08 0.52 -1.49
CA VAL A 6 -21.25 1.97 -1.36
C VAL A 6 -21.09 2.69 -2.68
N LYS A 7 -21.87 3.77 -2.85
CA LYS A 7 -21.73 4.71 -3.95
C LYS A 7 -21.39 6.10 -3.45
N LYS A 8 -20.31 6.69 -4.00
CA LYS A 8 -19.86 8.05 -3.72
C LYS A 8 -19.52 8.82 -5.00
N ASN A 9 -20.16 9.95 -5.27
CA ASN A 9 -19.74 10.86 -6.34
C ASN A 9 -18.49 11.65 -5.90
N LEU A 10 -17.48 11.66 -6.78
CA LEU A 10 -16.17 12.26 -6.56
C LEU A 10 -15.78 13.15 -7.75
N ALA A 11 -15.02 14.21 -7.44
CA ALA A 11 -14.34 15.00 -8.45
C ALA A 11 -12.91 14.47 -8.60
N GLY A 12 -12.60 13.86 -9.75
CA GLY A 12 -11.26 13.41 -10.10
C GLY A 12 -10.53 14.42 -10.99
N SER A 13 -9.23 14.21 -11.17
CA SER A 13 -8.40 15.01 -12.09
C SER A 13 -8.86 14.91 -13.55
N GLY A 14 -9.44 13.79 -13.95
CA GLY A 14 -10.04 13.57 -15.27
C GLY A 14 -11.53 13.96 -15.37
N GLY A 15 -12.08 14.64 -14.36
CA GLY A 15 -13.51 14.98 -14.28
C GLY A 15 -14.26 14.19 -13.19
N PRO A 16 -15.57 14.45 -13.05
CA PRO A 16 -16.40 13.77 -12.06
C PRO A 16 -16.56 12.28 -12.40
N PHE A 17 -16.51 11.44 -11.38
CA PHE A 17 -16.77 10.01 -11.49
C PHE A 17 -17.49 9.49 -10.25
N THR A 18 -18.10 8.31 -10.36
CA THR A 18 -18.78 7.63 -9.26
C THR A 18 -17.92 6.49 -8.75
N LEU A 19 -17.53 6.57 -7.48
CA LEU A 19 -17.05 5.44 -6.69
C LEU A 19 -18.23 4.48 -6.48
N SER A 20 -18.16 3.26 -6.98
CA SER A 20 -19.16 2.21 -6.77
C SER A 20 -18.44 0.93 -6.43
N LEU A 21 -18.40 0.60 -5.15
CA LEU A 21 -17.59 -0.49 -4.63
C LEU A 21 -18.45 -1.50 -3.89
N ASP A 22 -18.36 -2.74 -4.35
CA ASP A 22 -18.79 -3.93 -3.63
C ASP A 22 -17.52 -4.70 -3.24
N LEU A 23 -17.24 -4.78 -1.94
CA LEU A 23 -16.06 -5.44 -1.41
C LEU A 23 -16.37 -6.14 -0.10
N CYS A 24 -15.88 -7.37 0.00
CA CYS A 24 -15.86 -8.14 1.21
C CYS A 24 -14.41 -8.36 1.68
N ILE A 25 -14.14 -8.06 2.95
CA ILE A 25 -12.82 -8.21 3.59
C ILE A 25 -12.95 -9.19 4.75
N GLU A 26 -12.11 -10.22 4.71
CA GLU A 26 -12.04 -11.25 5.75
C GLU A 26 -11.39 -10.71 7.01
N GLN A 27 -11.84 -11.19 8.16
CA GLN A 27 -11.29 -10.78 9.44
C GLN A 27 -9.86 -11.30 9.61
N GLY A 28 -8.98 -10.49 10.19
CA GLY A 28 -7.60 -10.87 10.44
C GLY A 28 -6.70 -10.85 9.20
N THR A 29 -7.23 -10.43 8.03
CA THR A 29 -6.42 -10.27 6.82
C THR A 29 -5.85 -8.88 6.70
N LEU A 30 -4.70 -8.77 6.02
CA LEU A 30 -4.18 -7.52 5.48
C LEU A 30 -4.61 -7.40 4.02
N GLN A 31 -5.64 -6.60 3.79
CA GLN A 31 -6.22 -6.32 2.47
C GLN A 31 -5.67 -5.00 1.94
N THR A 32 -5.10 -5.01 0.74
CA THR A 32 -4.68 -3.77 0.08
C THR A 32 -5.65 -3.30 -0.97
N LEU A 33 -5.92 -2.00 -0.97
CA LEU A 33 -6.51 -1.26 -2.08
C LEU A 33 -5.36 -0.72 -2.94
N TYR A 34 -5.17 -1.31 -4.11
CA TYR A 34 -4.13 -0.95 -5.05
C TYR A 34 -4.69 -0.13 -6.20
N GLY A 35 -4.02 0.92 -6.65
CA GLY A 35 -4.47 1.66 -7.83
C GLY A 35 -3.80 3.01 -7.96
N ARG A 36 -4.02 3.68 -9.11
CA ARG A 36 -3.46 5.01 -9.38
C ARG A 36 -3.98 6.05 -8.38
N SER A 37 -3.23 7.13 -8.20
CA SER A 37 -3.68 8.28 -7.40
C SER A 37 -5.00 8.83 -7.96
N GLY A 38 -5.92 9.22 -7.08
CA GLY A 38 -7.24 9.72 -7.47
C GLY A 38 -8.29 8.66 -7.81
N SER A 39 -8.01 7.35 -7.70
CA SER A 39 -9.00 6.30 -8.02
C SER A 39 -10.12 6.12 -6.96
N GLY A 40 -10.00 6.78 -5.80
CA GLY A 40 -11.00 6.74 -4.72
C GLY A 40 -10.59 5.94 -3.47
N LYS A 41 -9.35 5.44 -3.39
CA LYS A 41 -8.83 4.61 -2.28
C LYS A 41 -8.97 5.28 -0.91
N THR A 42 -8.43 6.49 -0.76
CA THR A 42 -8.51 7.30 0.46
C THR A 42 -9.96 7.61 0.84
N THR A 43 -10.83 7.88 -0.14
CA THR A 43 -12.27 8.09 0.11
C THR A 43 -12.90 6.84 0.72
N LEU A 44 -12.57 5.65 0.22
CA LEU A 44 -13.09 4.40 0.78
C LEU A 44 -12.67 4.22 2.25
N LEU A 45 -11.40 4.47 2.58
CA LEU A 45 -10.93 4.44 3.97
C LEU A 45 -11.69 5.45 4.84
N ARG A 46 -11.90 6.66 4.34
CA ARG A 46 -12.66 7.70 5.06
C ARG A 46 -14.14 7.33 5.24
N ILE A 47 -14.74 6.61 4.29
CA ILE A 47 -16.10 6.06 4.43
C ILE A 47 -16.14 5.01 5.53
N LEU A 48 -15.21 4.07 5.55
CA LEU A 48 -15.10 3.06 6.62
C LEU A 48 -14.84 3.70 7.98
N ALA A 49 -14.04 4.77 8.03
CA ALA A 49 -13.77 5.56 9.22
C ALA A 49 -14.95 6.39 9.73
N GLY A 50 -15.98 6.63 8.90
CA GLY A 50 -17.09 7.51 9.23
C GLY A 50 -16.73 8.99 9.16
N LEU A 51 -15.68 9.32 8.40
CA LEU A 51 -15.23 10.68 8.12
C LEU A 51 -15.86 11.24 6.84
N VAL A 52 -16.33 10.36 5.95
CA VAL A 52 -17.07 10.71 4.73
C VAL A 52 -18.33 9.85 4.67
N THR A 53 -19.47 10.47 4.38
CA THR A 53 -20.74 9.77 4.18
C THR A 53 -20.94 9.48 2.69
N PRO A 54 -21.14 8.22 2.28
CA PRO A 54 -21.52 7.87 0.89
C PRO A 54 -22.96 8.33 0.58
N GLU A 55 -23.32 8.52 -0.69
CA GLU A 55 -24.71 8.89 -1.04
C GLU A 55 -25.67 7.71 -0.89
N SER A 56 -25.21 6.48 -1.15
CA SER A 56 -26.06 5.28 -1.00
C SER A 56 -25.25 4.03 -0.70
N GLY A 57 -25.95 2.99 -0.24
CA GLY A 57 -25.41 1.66 0.02
C GLY A 57 -25.42 1.27 1.50
N CYS A 58 -24.59 0.30 1.86
CA CYS A 58 -24.45 -0.26 3.20
C CYS A 58 -22.98 -0.56 3.55
N VAL A 59 -22.64 -0.37 4.82
CA VAL A 59 -21.38 -0.83 5.41
C VAL A 59 -21.72 -1.64 6.65
N GLU A 60 -21.33 -2.90 6.65
CA GLU A 60 -21.50 -3.84 7.76
C GLU A 60 -20.13 -4.35 8.23
N VAL A 61 -19.91 -4.32 9.53
CA VAL A 61 -18.67 -4.79 10.15
C VAL A 61 -19.00 -5.70 11.31
N ASN A 62 -18.53 -6.95 11.22
CA ASN A 62 -18.72 -7.96 12.27
C ASN A 62 -20.19 -8.12 12.70
N GLY A 63 -21.12 -8.09 11.74
CA GLY A 63 -22.57 -8.19 12.00
C GLY A 63 -23.25 -6.87 12.39
N ALA A 64 -22.49 -5.80 12.62
CA ALA A 64 -23.01 -4.50 12.99
C ALA A 64 -23.09 -3.57 11.77
N THR A 65 -24.27 -3.02 11.50
CA THR A 65 -24.46 -2.00 10.45
C THR A 65 -23.85 -0.66 10.90
N TRP A 66 -22.82 -0.21 10.19
CA TRP A 66 -22.18 1.10 10.42
C TRP A 66 -22.75 2.19 9.55
N PHE A 67 -23.22 1.85 8.35
CA PHE A 67 -23.90 2.76 7.45
C PHE A 67 -24.97 2.00 6.68
N ASP A 68 -26.14 2.60 6.49
CA ASP A 68 -27.19 2.10 5.60
C ASP A 68 -28.05 3.27 5.16
N SER A 69 -28.01 3.59 3.86
CA SER A 69 -28.76 4.73 3.31
C SER A 69 -30.27 4.52 3.35
N THR A 70 -30.75 3.28 3.25
CA THR A 70 -32.20 2.97 3.24
C THR A 70 -32.80 3.04 4.63
N ARG A 71 -32.03 2.63 5.65
CA ARG A 71 -32.44 2.65 7.06
C ARG A 71 -32.07 3.95 7.78
N GLY A 72 -31.40 4.87 7.10
CA GLY A 72 -30.93 6.14 7.69
C GLY A 72 -29.87 5.96 8.78
N ILE A 73 -29.06 4.89 8.69
CA ILE A 73 -28.03 4.57 9.69
C ILE A 73 -26.71 5.20 9.25
N ASN A 74 -26.08 5.97 10.14
CA ASN A 74 -24.71 6.43 9.98
C ASN A 74 -24.01 6.51 11.34
N LEU A 75 -23.27 5.47 11.69
CA LEU A 75 -22.54 5.38 12.94
C LEU A 75 -21.37 6.38 12.92
N PRO A 76 -21.26 7.31 13.90
CA PRO A 76 -20.20 8.31 13.90
C PRO A 76 -18.83 7.67 14.13
N ALA A 77 -17.77 8.28 13.57
CA ALA A 77 -16.39 7.80 13.64
C ALA A 77 -15.95 7.35 15.04
N ARG A 78 -16.25 8.15 16.08
CA ARG A 78 -15.90 7.83 17.49
C ARG A 78 -16.49 6.52 18.04
N LYS A 79 -17.57 6.01 17.43
CA LYS A 79 -18.20 4.73 17.81
C LYS A 79 -17.68 3.56 16.98
N ARG A 80 -16.86 3.81 15.96
CA ARG A 80 -16.22 2.78 15.14
C ARG A 80 -14.89 2.43 15.77
N ARG A 81 -14.67 1.16 16.12
CA ARG A 81 -13.44 0.66 16.75
C ARG A 81 -12.30 0.54 15.72
N ILE A 82 -11.88 1.69 15.18
CA ILE A 82 -10.90 1.79 14.10
C ILE A 82 -9.69 2.59 14.54
N GLY A 83 -8.50 2.09 14.20
CA GLY A 83 -7.27 2.85 14.16
C GLY A 83 -7.07 3.40 12.75
N PHE A 84 -6.76 4.69 12.61
CA PHE A 84 -6.51 5.33 11.32
C PHE A 84 -5.13 5.98 11.32
N VAL A 85 -4.30 5.59 10.36
CA VAL A 85 -3.04 6.28 10.04
C VAL A 85 -3.23 7.02 8.71
N PHE A 86 -3.28 8.34 8.79
CA PHE A 86 -3.40 9.21 7.61
C PHE A 86 -2.05 9.30 6.90
N GLN A 87 -2.10 9.74 5.63
CA GLN A 87 -0.91 10.04 4.84
C GLN A 87 -0.01 11.07 5.55
N ASP A 88 -0.60 12.08 6.18
CA ASP A 88 0.11 12.98 7.09
C ASP A 88 0.14 12.41 8.51
N TYR A 89 1.32 12.34 9.13
CA TYR A 89 1.56 11.73 10.47
C TYR A 89 0.57 12.19 11.56
N SER A 90 0.00 13.40 11.42
CA SER A 90 -1.07 13.94 12.27
C SER A 90 -0.76 13.86 13.77
N LEU A 91 0.50 13.99 14.17
CA LEU A 91 0.92 14.03 15.57
C LEU A 91 0.62 15.41 16.18
N PHE A 92 0.34 15.47 17.48
CA PHE A 92 0.17 16.73 18.20
C PHE A 92 1.55 17.36 18.42
N PRO A 93 1.87 18.50 17.77
CA PRO A 93 3.23 19.04 17.76
C PRO A 93 3.66 19.61 19.11
N THR A 94 2.70 20.00 19.95
CA THR A 94 2.91 20.56 21.30
C THR A 94 2.95 19.51 22.40
N MET A 95 2.80 18.23 22.05
CA MET A 95 2.87 17.11 22.98
C MET A 95 4.14 16.30 22.71
N THR A 96 4.77 15.77 23.76
CA THR A 96 5.80 14.74 23.65
C THR A 96 5.24 13.47 23.01
N ILE A 97 6.12 12.55 22.61
CA ILE A 97 5.71 11.25 22.03
C ILE A 97 4.88 10.46 23.03
N ARG A 98 5.30 10.41 24.30
CA ARG A 98 4.55 9.78 25.38
C ARG A 98 3.16 10.40 25.56
N GLU A 99 3.06 11.73 25.53
CA GLU A 99 1.78 12.44 25.64
C GLU A 99 0.88 12.18 24.42
N ASN A 100 1.44 12.15 23.20
CA ASN A 100 0.72 11.77 21.99
C ASN A 100 0.09 10.38 22.10
N LEU A 101 0.82 9.42 22.67
CA LEU A 101 0.35 8.06 22.89
C LEU A 101 -0.71 7.99 24.00
N LEU A 102 -0.46 8.64 25.15
CA LEU A 102 -1.42 8.69 26.26
C LEU A 102 -2.74 9.37 25.86
N PHE A 103 -2.69 10.38 24.98
CA PHE A 103 -3.89 11.07 24.49
C PHE A 103 -4.83 10.16 23.70
N ALA A 104 -4.32 9.10 23.07
CA ALA A 104 -5.16 8.16 22.35
C ALA A 104 -5.97 7.24 23.26
N GLN A 105 -5.66 7.14 24.55
CA GLN A 105 -6.35 6.24 25.46
C GLN A 105 -7.52 6.93 26.18
N ASP A 106 -8.65 6.25 26.29
CA ASP A 106 -9.77 6.72 27.13
C ASP A 106 -9.42 6.65 28.62
N ILE A 107 -8.64 5.63 29.00
CA ILE A 107 -8.09 5.45 30.35
C ILE A 107 -6.57 5.43 30.23
N ARG A 108 -5.91 6.39 30.89
CA ARG A 108 -4.44 6.50 30.85
C ARG A 108 -3.79 5.26 31.44
N ASN A 109 -3.12 4.48 30.59
CA ASN A 109 -2.34 3.30 30.98
C ASN A 109 -0.89 3.48 30.50
N THR A 110 -0.06 4.00 31.41
CA THR A 110 1.35 4.30 31.17
C THR A 110 2.18 3.05 30.91
N ARG A 111 1.85 1.90 31.52
CA ARG A 111 2.53 0.63 31.29
C ARG A 111 2.39 0.19 29.84
N LYS A 112 1.16 0.20 29.31
CA LYS A 112 0.88 -0.17 27.93
C LYS A 112 1.57 0.76 26.92
N VAL A 113 1.65 2.05 27.24
CA VAL A 113 2.41 3.01 26.43
C VAL A 113 3.90 2.66 26.42
N GLY A 114 4.47 2.26 27.57
CA GLY A 114 5.86 1.77 27.65
C GLY A 114 6.10 0.53 26.79
N GLU A 115 5.27 -0.50 26.95
CA GLU A 115 5.36 -1.75 26.17
C GLU A 115 5.29 -1.49 24.66
N LEU A 116 4.43 -0.57 24.24
CA LEU A 116 4.31 -0.21 22.83
C LEU A 116 5.50 0.62 22.31
N LEU A 117 6.05 1.50 23.14
CA LEU A 117 7.27 2.25 22.82
C LEU A 117 8.46 1.30 22.63
N ASP A 118 8.54 0.24 23.43
CA ASP A 118 9.57 -0.80 23.29
C ASP A 118 9.34 -1.62 22.01
N LEU A 119 8.09 -1.98 21.70
CA LEU A 119 7.74 -2.73 20.51
C LEU A 119 8.13 -2.02 19.20
N ILE A 120 8.05 -0.68 19.18
CA ILE A 120 8.41 0.16 18.02
C ILE A 120 9.82 0.76 18.12
N ASP A 121 10.60 0.37 19.14
CA ASP A 121 11.98 0.84 19.37
C ASP A 121 12.10 2.37 19.48
N LEU A 122 11.21 3.00 20.26
CA LEU A 122 11.20 4.44 20.52
C LEU A 122 11.19 4.80 22.03
N GLY A 123 11.45 3.83 22.92
CA GLY A 123 11.48 4.06 24.37
C GLY A 123 12.41 5.21 24.80
N ALA A 124 13.63 5.28 24.23
CA ALA A 124 14.60 6.34 24.51
C ALA A 124 14.17 7.74 24.00
N LEU A 125 13.18 7.81 23.11
CA LEU A 125 12.69 9.04 22.52
C LEU A 125 11.36 9.49 23.13
N ALA A 126 10.80 8.76 24.09
CA ALA A 126 9.44 8.96 24.60
C ALA A 126 9.13 10.41 25.03
N ASP A 127 10.11 11.12 25.60
CA ASP A 127 9.91 12.47 26.13
C ASP A 127 10.31 13.58 25.14
N ARG A 128 10.58 13.23 23.88
CA ARG A 128 10.83 14.19 22.79
C ARG A 128 9.56 14.65 22.09
N TYR A 129 9.65 15.79 21.41
CA TYR A 129 8.57 16.33 20.58
C TYR A 129 8.65 15.81 19.13
N PRO A 130 7.52 15.67 18.41
CA PRO A 130 7.47 15.18 17.03
C PRO A 130 8.42 15.90 16.07
N SER A 131 8.60 17.21 16.22
CA SER A 131 9.49 18.02 15.38
C SER A 131 10.97 17.61 15.43
N THR A 132 11.37 16.83 16.45
CA THR A 132 12.74 16.35 16.64
C THR A 132 12.97 14.94 16.09
N LEU A 133 11.92 14.30 15.57
CA LEU A 133 11.95 12.94 15.02
C LEU A 133 12.12 12.95 13.50
N SER A 134 12.76 11.90 12.97
CA SER A 134 12.72 11.61 11.53
C SER A 134 11.31 11.23 11.07
N GLY A 135 11.02 11.33 9.77
CA GLY A 135 9.72 10.96 9.22
C GLY A 135 9.31 9.52 9.54
N GLY A 136 10.25 8.57 9.46
CA GLY A 136 10.01 7.18 9.85
C GLY A 136 9.67 7.02 11.33
N GLN A 137 10.36 7.74 12.22
CA GLN A 137 10.04 7.73 13.64
C GLN A 137 8.67 8.35 13.92
N GLN A 138 8.29 9.44 13.23
CA GLN A 138 6.95 10.02 13.34
C GLN A 138 5.87 9.04 12.89
N GLN A 139 6.11 8.30 11.79
CA GLN A 139 5.21 7.27 11.30
C GLN A 139 5.01 6.14 12.31
N ARG A 140 6.08 5.67 12.96
CA ARG A 140 6.00 4.68 14.04
C ARG A 140 5.12 5.15 15.19
N VAL A 141 5.27 6.41 15.61
CA VAL A 141 4.43 6.99 16.67
C VAL A 141 2.97 7.08 16.22
N ALA A 142 2.71 7.47 14.97
CA ALA A 142 1.35 7.52 14.42
C ALA A 142 0.69 6.13 14.39
N LEU A 143 1.44 5.11 13.98
CA LEU A 143 1.00 3.71 13.95
C LEU A 143 0.73 3.17 15.37
N ALA A 144 1.64 3.42 16.30
CA ALA A 144 1.48 3.09 17.71
C ALA A 144 0.23 3.75 18.31
N ARG A 145 0.03 5.04 18.03
CA ARG A 145 -1.14 5.77 18.49
C ARG A 145 -2.44 5.17 17.96
N ALA A 146 -2.45 4.72 16.70
CA ALA A 146 -3.63 4.10 16.09
C ALA A 146 -4.00 2.76 16.74
N VAL A 147 -3.02 1.94 17.15
CA VAL A 147 -3.27 0.62 17.77
C VAL A 147 -3.52 0.68 19.28
N LEU A 148 -3.17 1.78 19.96
CA LEU A 148 -3.34 1.90 21.42
C LEU A 148 -4.78 1.73 21.90
N ARG A 149 -5.75 2.09 21.06
CA ARG A 149 -7.18 1.93 21.30
C ARG A 149 -7.68 0.49 21.14
N GLU A 150 -6.79 -0.47 20.88
CA GLU A 150 -7.15 -1.87 20.56
C GLU A 150 -8.24 -1.93 19.48
N PRO A 151 -8.00 -1.29 18.32
CA PRO A 151 -8.99 -1.31 17.26
C PRO A 151 -9.12 -2.73 16.70
N GLU A 152 -10.32 -3.07 16.22
CA GLU A 152 -10.52 -4.32 15.47
C GLU A 152 -10.06 -4.16 14.01
N ILE A 153 -10.05 -2.92 13.52
CA ILE A 153 -9.69 -2.56 12.15
C ILE A 153 -8.63 -1.47 12.15
N LEU A 154 -7.55 -1.68 11.39
CA LEU A 154 -6.51 -0.68 11.16
C LEU A 154 -6.56 -0.21 9.70
N LEU A 155 -6.77 1.08 9.49
CA LEU A 155 -6.76 1.72 8.18
C LEU A 155 -5.46 2.48 7.99
N LEU A 156 -4.75 2.19 6.90
CA LEU A 156 -3.47 2.79 6.58
C LEU A 156 -3.54 3.46 5.20
N ASP A 157 -3.45 4.79 5.15
CA ASP A 157 -3.57 5.58 3.92
C ASP A 157 -2.19 6.02 3.42
N GLU A 158 -1.62 5.29 2.46
CA GLU A 158 -0.27 5.50 1.91
C GLU A 158 0.84 5.72 2.97
N PRO A 159 0.91 4.87 4.01
CA PRO A 159 1.75 5.08 5.20
C PRO A 159 3.25 5.09 4.91
N LEU A 160 3.69 4.64 3.73
CA LEU A 160 5.10 4.44 3.39
C LEU A 160 5.61 5.36 2.27
N SER A 161 4.74 6.23 1.75
CA SER A 161 4.99 7.02 0.54
C SER A 161 6.15 8.02 0.66
N ALA A 162 6.35 8.63 1.84
CA ALA A 162 7.35 9.68 2.08
C ALA A 162 8.65 9.17 2.73
N LEU A 163 8.98 7.87 2.60
CA LEU A 163 10.10 7.24 3.30
C LEU A 163 11.16 6.69 2.35
N ASP A 164 12.42 6.77 2.78
CA ASP A 164 13.55 6.11 2.12
C ASP A 164 13.43 4.57 2.21
N GLN A 165 14.15 3.88 1.33
CA GLN A 165 14.03 2.43 1.16
C GLN A 165 14.34 1.65 2.45
N LYS A 166 15.37 2.04 3.21
CA LYS A 166 15.77 1.33 4.42
C LYS A 166 14.71 1.50 5.51
N THR A 167 14.25 2.72 5.72
CA THR A 167 13.18 3.05 6.68
C THR A 167 11.86 2.38 6.29
N ARG A 168 11.54 2.33 5.00
CA ARG A 168 10.34 1.66 4.46
C ARG A 168 10.31 0.17 4.82
N VAL A 169 11.43 -0.55 4.61
CA VAL A 169 11.51 -1.98 4.91
C VAL A 169 11.29 -2.27 6.40
N LEU A 170 11.90 -1.46 7.27
CA LEU A 170 11.73 -1.58 8.73
C LEU A 170 10.27 -1.36 9.15
N LEU A 171 9.63 -0.33 8.60
CA LEU A 171 8.23 -0.03 8.90
C LEU A 171 7.25 -1.08 8.37
N GLN A 172 7.55 -1.71 7.23
CA GLN A 172 6.77 -2.86 6.76
C GLN A 172 6.80 -4.01 7.77
N ASP A 173 7.98 -4.32 8.34
CA ASP A 173 8.12 -5.37 9.34
C ASP A 173 7.39 -5.02 10.65
N GLU A 174 7.32 -3.73 10.99
CA GLU A 174 6.57 -3.23 12.15
C GLU A 174 5.05 -3.31 11.95
N ILE A 175 4.56 -2.95 10.76
CA ILE A 175 3.15 -3.11 10.39
C ILE A 175 2.75 -4.59 10.55
N LEU A 176 3.55 -5.52 10.04
CA LEU A 176 3.31 -6.96 10.18
C LEU A 176 3.36 -7.43 11.62
N ARG A 177 4.31 -6.93 12.42
CA ARG A 177 4.40 -7.24 13.86
C ARG A 177 3.16 -6.78 14.61
N LEU A 178 2.70 -5.54 14.38
CA LEU A 178 1.51 -4.99 15.03
C LEU A 178 0.23 -5.68 14.57
N HIS A 179 0.10 -5.93 13.27
CA HIS A 179 -1.03 -6.68 12.71
C HIS A 179 -1.21 -8.02 13.42
N LYS A 180 -0.12 -8.77 13.60
CA LYS A 180 -0.14 -10.06 14.32
C LYS A 180 -0.36 -9.91 15.81
N ALA A 181 0.36 -9.00 16.47
CA ALA A 181 0.30 -8.83 17.92
C ALA A 181 -1.09 -8.40 18.42
N PHE A 182 -1.83 -7.62 17.61
CA PHE A 182 -3.15 -7.11 17.95
C PHE A 182 -4.30 -7.84 17.21
N ASN A 183 -4.02 -8.89 16.43
CA ASN A 183 -5.00 -9.63 15.64
C ASN A 183 -5.92 -8.73 14.79
N LEU A 184 -5.31 -7.78 14.08
CA LEU A 184 -6.02 -6.71 13.38
C LEU A 184 -6.61 -7.20 12.06
N THR A 185 -7.74 -6.62 11.65
CA THR A 185 -8.09 -6.58 10.23
C THR A 185 -7.50 -5.30 9.64
N THR A 186 -6.56 -5.40 8.70
CA THR A 186 -5.83 -4.23 8.21
C THR A 186 -6.21 -3.93 6.76
N ILE A 187 -6.53 -2.67 6.48
CA ILE A 187 -6.77 -2.17 5.13
C ILE A 187 -5.68 -1.17 4.79
N LEU A 188 -4.85 -1.52 3.82
CA LEU A 188 -3.74 -0.71 3.36
C LEU A 188 -4.08 -0.06 2.01
N VAL A 189 -3.79 1.22 1.85
CA VAL A 189 -3.78 1.91 0.57
C VAL A 189 -2.34 2.05 0.13
N SER A 190 -2.01 1.52 -1.05
CA SER A 190 -0.69 1.70 -1.65
C SER A 190 -0.77 1.67 -3.18
N HIS A 191 0.23 2.27 -3.82
CA HIS A 191 0.46 2.21 -5.25
C HIS A 191 1.80 1.49 -5.60
N ASP A 192 2.55 1.03 -4.59
CA ASP A 192 3.82 0.29 -4.73
C ASP A 192 3.57 -1.22 -4.68
N LYS A 193 3.88 -1.93 -5.78
CA LYS A 193 3.64 -3.38 -5.88
C LYS A 193 4.49 -4.20 -4.91
N LEU A 194 5.73 -3.79 -4.62
CA LEU A 194 6.62 -4.52 -3.74
C LEU A 194 6.13 -4.43 -2.29
N GLU A 195 5.65 -3.24 -1.89
CA GLU A 195 4.96 -3.06 -0.62
C GLU A 195 3.74 -3.96 -0.53
N VAL A 196 2.85 -3.90 -1.51
CA VAL A 196 1.63 -4.73 -1.51
C VAL A 196 1.99 -6.21 -1.44
N PHE A 197 2.99 -6.64 -2.19
CA PHE A 197 3.46 -8.02 -2.22
C PHE A 197 3.97 -8.52 -0.87
N LYS A 198 4.74 -7.70 -0.15
CA LYS A 198 5.29 -8.07 1.15
C LYS A 198 4.24 -8.07 2.25
N LEU A 199 3.30 -7.12 2.23
CA LEU A 199 2.38 -6.88 3.34
C LEU A 199 1.06 -7.64 3.23
N SER A 200 0.54 -7.84 2.03
CA SER A 200 -0.89 -8.13 1.84
C SER A 200 -1.17 -9.60 1.60
N ASP A 201 -2.23 -10.10 2.23
CA ASP A 201 -2.81 -11.39 1.90
C ASP A 201 -3.62 -11.32 0.61
N ARG A 202 -4.34 -10.20 0.44
CA ARG A 202 -5.29 -9.98 -0.65
C ARG A 202 -5.18 -8.56 -1.19
N VAL A 203 -5.53 -8.40 -2.46
CA VAL A 203 -5.47 -7.12 -3.17
C VAL A 203 -6.76 -6.89 -3.93
N ALA A 204 -7.25 -5.66 -3.88
CA ALA A 204 -8.32 -5.16 -4.73
C ALA A 204 -7.77 -3.98 -5.55
N VAL A 205 -7.76 -4.14 -6.86
CA VAL A 205 -7.28 -3.13 -7.81
C VAL A 205 -8.43 -2.19 -8.13
N LEU A 206 -8.28 -0.92 -7.76
CA LEU A 206 -9.24 0.16 -7.91
C LEU A 206 -8.85 1.07 -9.08
N GLU A 207 -9.72 1.17 -10.07
CA GLU A 207 -9.59 2.07 -11.22
C GLU A 207 -10.90 2.85 -11.42
N THR A 208 -10.78 4.18 -11.48
CA THR A 208 -11.91 5.11 -11.73
C THR A 208 -13.15 4.78 -10.91
N GLY A 209 -12.95 4.52 -9.61
CA GLY A 209 -14.04 4.24 -8.67
C GLY A 209 -14.60 2.83 -8.70
N LYS A 210 -14.01 1.88 -9.43
CA LYS A 210 -14.47 0.49 -9.52
C LYS A 210 -13.36 -0.52 -9.27
N ILE A 211 -13.70 -1.64 -8.65
CA ILE A 211 -12.78 -2.77 -8.51
C ILE A 211 -12.72 -3.50 -9.85
N ILE A 212 -11.57 -3.45 -10.52
CA ILE A 212 -11.35 -4.13 -11.81
C ILE A 212 -10.79 -5.53 -11.64
N ARG A 213 -10.15 -5.81 -10.49
CA ARG A 213 -9.56 -7.11 -10.17
C ARG A 213 -9.41 -7.26 -8.66
N SER A 214 -9.71 -8.44 -8.13
CA SER A 214 -9.44 -8.76 -6.73
C SER A 214 -9.02 -10.23 -6.59
N GLY A 215 -8.25 -10.54 -5.56
CA GLY A 215 -7.75 -11.90 -5.34
C GLY A 215 -6.63 -11.94 -4.32
N ASN A 216 -5.97 -13.10 -4.20
CA ASN A 216 -4.73 -13.15 -3.44
C ASN A 216 -3.63 -12.34 -4.16
N THR A 217 -2.66 -11.86 -3.39
CA THR A 217 -1.64 -10.93 -3.89
C THR A 217 -0.84 -11.50 -5.07
N LEU A 218 -0.56 -12.80 -5.04
CA LEU A 218 0.14 -13.52 -6.12
C LEU A 218 -0.69 -13.56 -7.41
N GLU A 219 -1.96 -13.94 -7.35
CA GLU A 219 -2.86 -14.00 -8.52
C GLU A 219 -3.09 -12.63 -9.15
N VAL A 220 -3.21 -11.60 -8.32
CA VAL A 220 -3.39 -10.24 -8.80
C VAL A 220 -2.13 -9.78 -9.52
N PHE A 221 -0.93 -9.93 -8.97
CA PHE A 221 0.26 -9.38 -9.62
C PHE A 221 0.92 -10.31 -10.64
N MET A 222 0.82 -11.62 -10.47
CA MET A 222 1.35 -12.60 -11.41
C MET A 222 0.25 -13.02 -12.37
N ASN A 223 0.27 -12.44 -13.56
CA ASN A 223 -0.66 -12.78 -14.63
C ASN A 223 -0.34 -14.21 -15.14
N ARG A 224 -0.98 -15.24 -14.58
CA ARG A 224 -0.72 -16.65 -14.96
C ARG A 224 -1.19 -17.04 -16.37
N ASN A 225 -1.79 -16.11 -17.11
CA ASN A 225 -2.36 -16.38 -18.45
C ASN A 225 -1.36 -16.29 -19.59
N THR A 226 -0.11 -15.91 -19.34
CA THR A 226 0.96 -16.07 -20.31
C THR A 226 1.86 -17.20 -19.84
N SER A 227 2.28 -18.08 -20.75
CA SER A 227 3.28 -19.13 -20.49
C SER A 227 4.67 -18.58 -20.08
N ASN A 228 4.76 -17.27 -19.85
CA ASN A 228 5.99 -16.53 -19.68
C ASN A 228 6.25 -16.39 -18.17
N LYS A 229 7.35 -16.99 -17.70
CA LYS A 229 7.74 -16.97 -16.28
C LYS A 229 8.35 -15.64 -15.84
N PHE A 230 8.77 -14.83 -16.81
CA PHE A 230 9.37 -13.51 -16.61
C PHE A 230 8.88 -12.58 -17.70
N SER A 231 8.48 -11.36 -17.34
CA SER A 231 8.20 -10.30 -18.31
C SER A 231 8.33 -8.92 -17.71
N PHE A 232 8.81 -7.95 -18.49
CA PHE A 232 8.81 -6.54 -18.14
C PHE A 232 8.47 -5.70 -19.38
N ALA A 233 7.84 -4.55 -19.14
CA ALA A 233 7.61 -3.55 -20.18
C ALA A 233 8.81 -2.61 -20.25
N GLY A 234 9.20 -2.20 -21.45
CA GLY A 234 10.26 -1.23 -21.64
C GLY A 234 10.17 -0.57 -23.02
N THR A 235 11.05 0.37 -23.26
CA THR A 235 11.14 1.08 -24.55
C THR A 235 12.40 0.68 -25.27
N ILE A 236 12.31 0.38 -26.57
CA ILE A 236 13.51 0.13 -27.39
C ILE A 236 14.27 1.45 -27.55
N LEU A 237 15.46 1.54 -26.98
CA LEU A 237 16.31 2.74 -27.03
C LEU A 237 17.28 2.72 -28.22
N SER A 238 17.74 1.53 -28.61
CA SER A 238 18.58 1.35 -29.79
C SER A 238 18.49 -0.07 -30.31
N ILE A 239 18.79 -0.24 -31.60
CA ILE A 239 18.94 -1.55 -32.23
C ILE A 239 20.24 -1.51 -33.06
N ARG A 240 21.12 -2.48 -32.86
CA ARG A 240 22.32 -2.69 -33.68
C ARG A 240 22.32 -4.06 -34.33
N LYS A 241 22.75 -4.15 -35.59
CA LYS A 241 22.94 -5.45 -36.26
C LYS A 241 24.29 -6.04 -35.85
N ALA A 242 24.29 -7.31 -35.44
CA ALA A 242 25.48 -8.09 -35.14
C ALA A 242 25.39 -9.42 -35.90
N ASP A 243 26.10 -9.52 -37.02
CA ASP A 243 26.03 -10.64 -37.97
C ASP A 243 24.59 -10.94 -38.45
N CYS A 244 24.04 -12.09 -38.06
CA CYS A 244 22.71 -12.56 -38.42
C CYS A 244 21.63 -12.26 -37.37
N ILE A 245 21.99 -11.58 -36.27
CA ILE A 245 21.07 -11.18 -35.21
C ILE A 245 21.04 -9.66 -35.03
N TYR A 246 20.02 -9.19 -34.34
CA TYR A 246 19.90 -7.81 -33.91
C TYR A 246 19.98 -7.76 -32.39
N LEU A 247 20.71 -6.80 -31.85
CA LEU A 247 20.77 -6.54 -30.41
C LEU A 247 20.01 -5.25 -30.14
N ALA A 248 18.94 -5.35 -29.36
CA ALA A 248 18.17 -4.22 -28.90
C ALA A 248 18.54 -3.87 -27.46
N VAL A 249 18.75 -2.59 -27.19
CA VAL A 249 18.84 -2.06 -25.82
C VAL A 249 17.46 -1.57 -25.42
N ILE A 250 16.92 -2.09 -24.34
CA ILE A 250 15.57 -1.81 -23.85
C ILE A 250 15.68 -1.16 -22.47
N GLY A 251 15.13 0.04 -22.33
CA GLY A 251 15.06 0.75 -21.06
C GLY A 251 13.80 0.41 -20.29
N SER A 252 13.92 0.08 -19.00
CA SER A 252 12.77 -0.06 -18.09
C SER A 252 13.10 0.55 -16.74
N GLY A 253 12.47 1.69 -16.43
CA GLY A 253 12.89 2.50 -15.28
C GLY A 253 14.31 3.03 -15.45
N ASN A 254 15.19 2.76 -14.48
CA ASN A 254 16.62 3.12 -14.52
C ASN A 254 17.53 1.97 -14.99
N GLU A 255 16.95 0.84 -15.39
CA GLU A 255 17.68 -0.34 -15.82
C GLU A 255 17.72 -0.44 -17.35
N LEU A 256 18.85 -0.94 -17.86
CA LEU A 256 19.04 -1.24 -19.28
C LEU A 256 19.17 -2.75 -19.47
N PHE A 257 18.42 -3.27 -20.44
CA PHE A 257 18.42 -4.69 -20.79
C PHE A 257 18.84 -4.86 -22.24
N GLU A 258 19.72 -5.82 -22.51
CA GLU A 258 19.99 -6.27 -23.88
C GLU A 258 19.08 -7.45 -24.23
N ALA A 259 18.41 -7.36 -25.38
CA ALA A 259 17.60 -8.43 -25.95
C ALA A 259 18.07 -8.77 -27.36
N VAL A 260 18.10 -10.07 -27.67
CA VAL A 260 18.38 -10.55 -29.03
C VAL A 260 17.07 -10.57 -29.82
N LEU A 261 17.08 -9.92 -30.97
CA LEU A 261 15.99 -9.87 -31.94
C LEU A 261 16.39 -10.61 -33.22
N THR A 262 15.41 -11.22 -33.86
CA THR A 262 15.53 -11.89 -35.15
C THR A 262 15.19 -10.96 -36.31
N GLU A 263 15.47 -11.39 -37.53
CA GLU A 263 15.13 -10.62 -38.74
C GLU A 263 13.61 -10.39 -38.88
N ASN A 264 12.79 -11.36 -38.46
CA ASN A 264 11.32 -11.20 -38.42
C ASN A 264 10.87 -10.14 -37.41
N ASP A 265 11.54 -10.05 -36.24
CA ASP A 265 11.19 -9.03 -35.24
C ASP A 265 11.43 -7.62 -35.81
N MET A 266 12.45 -7.48 -36.67
CA MET A 266 12.75 -6.23 -37.37
C MET A 266 11.71 -5.83 -38.41
N GLU A 267 10.76 -6.69 -38.78
CA GLU A 267 9.63 -6.27 -39.62
C GLU A 267 8.68 -5.35 -38.83
N THR A 268 8.52 -5.62 -37.53
CA THR A 268 7.49 -4.99 -36.68
C THR A 268 8.01 -4.03 -35.63
N LEU A 269 9.25 -4.20 -35.15
CA LEU A 269 9.81 -3.42 -34.04
C LEU A 269 10.71 -2.29 -34.53
N ARG A 270 10.57 -1.12 -33.91
CA ARG A 270 11.37 0.09 -34.18
C ARG A 270 11.88 0.70 -32.88
N ILE A 271 12.91 1.53 -33.00
CA ILE A 271 13.40 2.35 -31.88
C ILE A 271 12.28 3.31 -31.45
N GLY A 272 12.02 3.40 -30.16
CA GLY A 272 10.93 4.17 -29.56
C GLY A 272 9.68 3.35 -29.24
N ASP A 273 9.56 2.12 -29.74
CA ASP A 273 8.40 1.28 -29.44
C ASP A 273 8.37 0.85 -27.97
N GLU A 274 7.18 0.89 -27.37
CA GLU A 274 6.90 0.22 -26.10
C GLU A 274 6.71 -1.28 -26.33
N VAL A 275 7.54 -2.08 -25.68
CA VAL A 275 7.58 -3.53 -25.86
C VAL A 275 7.44 -4.27 -24.53
N LEU A 276 6.84 -5.46 -24.59
CA LEU A 276 6.84 -6.43 -23.50
C LEU A 276 7.93 -7.48 -23.78
N VAL A 277 9.02 -7.43 -23.04
CA VAL A 277 10.05 -8.47 -23.08
C VAL A 277 9.61 -9.60 -22.18
N ALA A 278 9.60 -10.84 -22.67
CA ALA A 278 9.14 -11.98 -21.90
C ALA A 278 9.89 -13.27 -22.24
N SER A 279 10.07 -14.15 -21.25
CA SER A 279 10.66 -15.48 -21.45
C SER A 279 9.77 -16.59 -20.88
N LYS A 280 9.60 -17.66 -21.67
CA LYS A 280 8.88 -18.90 -21.28
C LYS A 280 9.70 -19.80 -20.34
N ALA A 281 11.02 -19.77 -20.49
CA ALA A 281 11.97 -20.51 -19.66
C ALA A 281 13.00 -19.54 -19.08
N PHE A 282 12.95 -19.35 -17.77
CA PHE A 282 13.85 -18.45 -17.06
C PHE A 282 14.48 -19.23 -15.90
N ASN A 283 15.79 -19.40 -15.94
CA ASN A 283 16.59 -19.95 -14.84
C ASN A 283 17.58 -18.87 -14.39
N PRO A 284 17.13 -17.91 -13.56
CA PRO A 284 17.99 -16.81 -13.13
C PRO A 284 19.12 -17.33 -12.26
N VAL A 285 20.30 -16.75 -12.42
CA VAL A 285 21.36 -16.85 -11.40
C VAL A 285 21.10 -15.74 -10.38
N VAL A 286 20.78 -16.12 -9.14
CA VAL A 286 20.57 -15.17 -8.04
C VAL A 286 21.86 -15.07 -7.23
N ILE A 287 22.55 -13.94 -7.33
CA ILE A 287 23.79 -13.67 -6.62
C ILE A 287 23.52 -12.64 -5.52
N ARG A 288 23.93 -12.94 -4.29
CA ARG A 288 23.86 -11.97 -3.19
C ARG A 288 24.96 -10.93 -3.37
N LEU A 289 24.59 -9.67 -3.54
CA LEU A 289 25.55 -8.56 -3.54
C LEU A 289 25.99 -8.24 -2.10
N THR A 290 27.29 -8.13 -1.86
CA THR A 290 27.86 -7.56 -0.64
C THR A 290 28.09 -6.06 -0.86
N HIS A 291 27.78 -5.23 0.15
CA HIS A 291 27.68 -3.76 0.10
C HIS A 291 28.90 -2.97 -0.43
N THR A 292 30.00 -3.61 -0.82
CA THR A 292 31.25 -2.97 -1.27
C THR A 292 31.37 -2.76 -2.78
N ALA A 293 30.39 -3.18 -3.59
CA ALA A 293 30.51 -3.14 -5.06
C ALA A 293 29.83 -1.94 -5.75
N TYR A 294 29.14 -1.06 -5.02
CA TYR A 294 28.31 0.00 -5.64
C TYR A 294 28.97 1.38 -5.71
N ASP A 295 30.10 1.59 -5.00
CA ASP A 295 30.81 2.88 -4.97
C ASP A 295 32.02 2.95 -5.92
N ALA A 296 32.21 1.96 -6.81
CA ALA A 296 33.41 1.87 -7.64
C ALA A 296 33.29 2.53 -9.03
N ASP A 297 32.09 2.90 -9.50
CA ASP A 297 31.90 3.45 -10.86
C ASP A 297 30.89 4.63 -10.88
N LEU A 298 31.24 5.73 -10.21
CA LEU A 298 30.70 7.08 -10.46
C LEU A 298 31.85 8.09 -10.61
#